data_AF-A0A0L0K4M3-F1
#
_entry.id   AF-A0A0L0K4M3-F1
#
_cell.length_a   1.000
_cell.length_b   1.000
_cell.length_c   1.000
_cell.angle_alpha   90.00
_cell.angle_beta   90.00
_cell.angle_gamma   90.00
#
_symmetry.space_group_name_H-M   'P 1'
#
loop_
_entity.id
_entity.type
_entity.pdbx_description
1 polymer ?
#
loop_
_entity_poly.entity_id
_entity_poly.type
_entity_poly.pdbx_seq_one_letter_code
_entity_poly.pdbx_strand_id
1 'polypeptide(L)' 'MRVLVIGATGTIGRAVPEALEAGHEVLRASRNGPLRVDLADTATLSPLFEETGPLDAVVCCAASPGWVVRV' A
#
# COMPACT_ATOMS: atom_id res chain seq x y z
N MET A 1 3.22 15.30 -2.81
CA MET A 1 1.99 14.50 -2.96
C MET A 1 2.01 13.37 -1.96
N ARG A 2 0.86 12.97 -1.43
CA ARG A 2 0.66 11.86 -0.49
C ARG A 2 0.35 10.58 -1.24
N VAL A 3 1.23 9.59 -1.10
CA VAL A 3 1.14 8.32 -1.82
C VAL A 3 1.09 7.17 -0.83
N LEU A 4 0.10 6.30 -0.95
CA LEU A 4 0.02 5.06 -0.19
C LEU A 4 0.62 3.91 -1.01
N VAL A 5 1.59 3.19 -0.44
CA VAL A 5 2.15 1.98 -1.04
C VAL A 5 1.69 0.76 -0.24
N ILE A 6 0.88 -0.10 -0.85
CA ILE A 6 0.40 -1.35 -0.27
C ILE A 6 1.35 -2.50 -0.64
N GLY A 7 1.73 -3.33 0.33
CA GLY A 7 2.73 -4.37 0.15
C GLY A 7 4.16 -3.87 0.38
N ALA A 8 4.32 -2.77 1.13
CA ALA A 8 5.58 -2.04 1.29
C ALA A 8 6.72 -2.84 1.96
N THR A 9 6.44 -4.04 2.48
CA THR A 9 7.43 -4.92 3.11
C THR A 9 7.99 -5.98 2.16
N GLY A 10 7.43 -6.15 0.95
CA GLY A 10 7.92 -7.10 -0.06
C GLY A 10 9.09 -6.56 -0.87
N THR A 11 9.74 -7.40 -1.69
CA THR A 11 10.94 -7.01 -2.47
C THR A 11 10.72 -5.76 -3.31
N ILE A 12 9.67 -5.73 -4.13
CA ILE A 12 9.32 -4.55 -4.96
C ILE A 12 8.78 -3.43 -4.08
N GLY A 13 7.90 -3.76 -3.13
CA GLY A 13 7.26 -2.78 -2.26
C GLY A 13 8.22 -2.04 -1.31
N ARG A 14 9.46 -2.50 -1.12
CA ARG A 14 10.49 -1.75 -0.39
C ARG A 14 11.17 -0.70 -1.25
N ALA A 15 11.50 -1.04 -2.49
CA ALA A 15 12.18 -0.15 -3.43
C ALA A 15 11.28 0.99 -3.92
N VAL A 16 9.98 0.75 -4.09
CA VAL A 16 9.04 1.77 -4.59
C VAL A 16 8.95 2.99 -3.66
N PRO A 17 8.70 2.85 -2.35
CA PRO A 17 8.74 3.96 -1.41
C PRO A 17 10.07 4.70 -1.39
N GLU A 18 11.20 4.00 -1.42
CA GLU A 18 12.53 4.62 -1.42
C GLU A 18 12.74 5.54 -2.62
N ALA A 19 12.23 5.15 -3.79
CA ALA A 19 12.27 5.99 -4.99
C ALA A 19 11.32 7.19 -4.91
N LEU A 20 10.16 7.04 -4.26
CA LEU A 20 9.13 8.08 -4.16
C LEU A 20 9.41 9.10 -3.04
N GLU A 21 10.10 8.71 -1.98
CA GLU A 21 10.43 9.56 -0.84
C GLU A 21 11.28 10.80 -1.21
N ALA A 22 11.89 10.82 -2.41
CA ALA A 22 12.61 11.97 -2.93
C ALA A 22 11.72 13.21 -3.19
N GLY A 23 10.40 13.05 -3.32
CA GLY A 23 9.48 14.16 -3.62
C GLY A 23 8.05 13.97 -3.12
N HIS A 24 7.76 12.86 -2.44
CA HIS A 24 6.41 12.50 -2.01
C HIS A 24 6.40 12.11 -0.53
N GLU A 25 5.29 12.39 0.15
CA GLU A 25 5.01 11.81 1.46
C GLU A 25 4.50 10.39 1.23
N VAL A 26 5.26 9.37 1.64
CA VAL A 26 4.93 7.98 1.37
C VAL A 26 4.42 7.30 2.63
N LEU A 27 3.17 6.83 2.59
CA LEU A 27 2.60 5.96 3.60
C LEU A 27 2.82 4.50 3.19
N ARG A 28 3.42 3.71 4.08
CA ARG A 28 3.81 2.33 3.82
C ARG A 28 2.85 1.37 4.52
N ALA A 29 2.00 0.69 3.76
CA ALA A 29 1.03 -0.27 4.29
C ALA A 29 1.39 -1.72 3.96
N SER A 30 1.16 -2.64 4.90
CA SER A 30 1.29 -4.08 4.67
C SER A 30 0.56 -4.89 5.74
N ARG A 31 0.40 -6.20 5.53
CA ARG A 31 -0.24 -7.11 6.50
C ARG A 31 0.42 -7.11 7.88
N ASN A 32 1.74 -6.94 7.90
CA ASN A 32 2.56 -7.03 9.12
C ASN A 32 3.25 -5.69 9.44
N GLY A 33 2.81 -4.60 8.82
CA GLY A 33 3.38 -3.27 8.98
C GLY A 33 2.71 -2.47 10.09
N PRO A 34 3.21 -1.25 10.35
CA PRO A 34 2.59 -0.31 11.27
C PRO A 34 1.21 0.14 10.77
N LEU A 35 1.13 0.51 9.49
CA LEU A 35 -0.13 0.77 8.80
C LEU A 35 -0.63 -0.54 8.18
N ARG A 36 -1.66 -1.14 8.78
CA ARG A 36 -2.11 -2.51 8.44
C ARG A 36 -3.16 -2.54 7.35
N VAL A 37 -3.00 -3.49 6.43
CA VAL A 37 -4.01 -3.84 5.42
C VAL A 37 -3.85 -5.29 4.98
N ASP A 38 -4.96 -5.98 4.76
CA ASP A 38 -5.01 -7.28 4.12
C ASP A 38 -5.94 -7.25 2.90
N LEU A 39 -5.39 -7.37 1.70
CA LEU A 39 -6.19 -7.37 0.47
C LEU A 39 -7.04 -8.64 0.30
N ALA A 40 -6.79 -9.70 1.08
CA ALA A 40 -7.68 -10.86 1.15
C ALA A 40 -8.93 -10.59 2.02
N ASP A 41 -8.89 -9.58 2.88
CA ASP A 41 -10.00 -9.13 3.71
C ASP A 41 -10.29 -7.65 3.45
N THR A 42 -11.25 -7.41 2.56
CA THR A 42 -11.66 -6.05 2.16
C THR A 42 -12.17 -5.20 3.32
N ALA A 43 -12.58 -5.79 4.45
CA ALA A 43 -12.98 -5.03 5.63
C ALA A 43 -11.81 -4.22 6.23
N THR A 44 -10.57 -4.60 5.93
CA THR A 44 -9.36 -3.87 6.36
C THR A 44 -9.08 -2.61 5.54
N LEU A 45 -9.72 -2.43 4.38
CA LEU A 45 -9.47 -1.28 3.50
C LEU A 45 -10.11 0.01 3.99
N SER A 46 -11.36 -0.03 4.46
CA SER A 46 -12.02 1.20 4.94
C SER A 46 -11.29 1.84 6.11
N PRO A 47 -10.91 1.11 7.18
CA PRO A 47 -10.15 1.68 8.29
C PRO A 47 -8.78 2.23 7.85
N LEU A 48 -8.12 1.56 6.89
CA LEU A 48 -6.86 2.04 6.32
C LEU A 48 -7.05 3.43 5.69
N PHE A 49 -8.04 3.59 4.81
CA PHE A 49 -8.26 4.85 4.12
C PHE A 49 -8.74 5.97 5.04
N GLU A 50 -9.48 5.63 6.10
CA GLU A 50 -9.83 6.58 7.17
C GLU A 50 -8.58 7.04 7.93
N GLU A 51 -7.68 6.12 8.30
CA GLU A 51 -6.42 6.43 9.00
C GLU A 51 -5.45 7.24 8.13
N THR A 52 -5.32 6.90 6.84
CA THR A 52 -4.43 7.65 5.93
C THR A 52 -4.94 9.04 5.62
N GLY A 53 -6.26 9.24 5.63
CA GLY A 53 -6.90 10.43 5.10
C GLY A 53 -6.73 10.55 3.57
N PRO A 54 -6.90 11.76 3.01
CA PRO A 54 -6.79 12.00 1.57
C PRO A 54 -5.41 11.63 1.02
N LEU A 55 -5.42 10.96 -0.14
CA LEU A 55 -4.25 10.50 -0.88
C LEU A 55 -4.35 11.01 -2.31
N ASP A 56 -3.20 11.37 -2.88
CA ASP A 56 -3.10 11.73 -4.29
C ASP A 56 -2.94 10.49 -5.18
N ALA A 57 -2.35 9.42 -4.65
CA ALA A 57 -2.17 8.16 -5.36
C ALA A 57 -2.10 6.95 -4.42
N VAL A 58 -2.47 5.77 -4.96
CA VAL A 58 -2.31 4.47 -4.31
C VAL A 58 -1.54 3.55 -5.25
N VAL A 59 -0.46 2.95 -4.75
CA VAL A 59 0.35 1.98 -5.49
C VAL A 59 0.25 0.63 -4.78
N CYS A 60 -0.29 -0.36 -5.47
CA CYS A 60 -0.38 -1.73 -4.95
C CYS A 60 0.77 -2.58 -5.49
N CYS A 61 1.69 -2.96 -4.60
CA CYS A 61 2.77 -3.91 -4.87
C CYS A 61 2.52 -5.29 -4.23
N ALA A 62 1.36 -5.47 -3.59
CA ALA A 62 0.98 -6.74 -2.97
C ALA A 62 0.34 -7.68 -4.01
N ALA A 63 0.74 -8.95 -3.97
CA ALA A 63 0.14 -10.01 -4.75
C ALA A 63 0.25 -11.33 -3.97
N SER A 64 -0.64 -12.28 -4.27
CA SER A 64 -0.53 -13.66 -3.79
C SER A 64 -0.76 -14.63 -4.96
N PRO A 65 -0.21 -15.86 -4.89
CA PRO A 65 -0.46 -16.88 -5.91
C PRO A 65 -1.96 -17.10 -6.15
N GLY A 66 -2.35 -17.22 -7.42
CA GLY A 66 -3.75 -17.43 -7.81
C GLY A 66 -4.59 -16.16 -7.89
N TRP A 67 -4.06 -14.98 -7.55
CA TRP A 67 -4.76 -13.73 -7.82
C TRP A 67 -4.73 -13.43 -9.31
N VAL A 68 -5.88 -12.99 -9.83
CA VAL A 68 -6.05 -12.54 -11.21
C VAL A 68 -6.38 -11.06 -11.16
N VAL A 69 -5.53 -10.23 -11.76
CA VAL A 69 -5.82 -8.81 -11.97
C VAL A 69 -6.91 -8.73 -13.03
N ARG A 70 -8.04 -8.10 -12.70
CA ARG A 70 -9.08 -7.74 -13.65
C ARG A 70 -9.08 -6.22 -13.83
N VAL A 71 -9.15 -5.78 -15.08
CA VAL A 71 -9.17 -4.37 -15.50
C VAL A 71 -10.57 -3.95 -15.92
#